data_AF-A0A7F8RXA6-F1
#
_entry.id   AF-A0A7F8RXA6-F1
#
_cell.length_a   1.000
_cell.length_b   1.000
_cell.length_c   1.000
_cell.angle_alpha   90.00
_cell.angle_beta   90.00
_cell.angle_gamma   90.00
#
_symmetry.space_group_name_H-M   'P 1'
#
loop_
_entity.id
_entity.type
_entity.pdbx_description
1 polymer ?
#
loop_
_entity_poly.entity_id
_entity_poly.type
_entity_poly.pdbx_seq_one_letter_code
_entity_poly.pdbx_strand_id
1 'polypeptide(L)'
;MEMAKFRYILPVYGICQEPVGLVMEYMETGSLEKLLASEPLPWDLRFRIIHETAVGMNFLHCMAPPLLHLDLKPANILLDAHYHVKISDFGLAKCNGLSHSHDLSMDGLFGTIAYLPPERIREKSRLFDTKHDVYSFAIVIWGVLTQKRPFAGEWPCPWGQCVHLSWDSAVCRAWSRL
;
A
#
# COMPACT_ATOMS: atom_id res chain seq x y z
N MET A 1 3.75 17.68 12.35
CA MET A 1 3.19 16.46 11.73
C MET A 1 2.03 16.88 10.83
N GLU A 2 2.31 17.65 9.78
CA GLU A 2 1.32 18.06 8.76
C GLU A 2 2.03 18.12 7.39
N MET A 3 3.01 17.22 7.18
CA MET A 3 3.93 17.29 6.03
C MET A 3 3.28 16.84 4.71
N ALA A 4 2.19 16.07 4.76
CA ALA A 4 1.56 15.45 3.60
C ALA A 4 0.05 15.76 3.51
N LYS A 5 -0.32 17.05 3.56
CA LYS A 5 -1.72 17.45 3.37
C LYS A 5 -2.06 17.46 1.88
N PHE A 6 -2.83 16.47 1.45
CA PHE A 6 -3.21 16.32 0.04
C PHE A 6 -4.55 15.62 -0.10
N ARG A 7 -5.24 15.86 -1.23
CA ARG A 7 -6.62 15.39 -1.47
C ARG A 7 -6.79 13.89 -1.24
N TYR A 8 -5.80 13.09 -1.63
CA TYR A 8 -5.84 11.63 -1.57
C TYR A 8 -5.03 11.05 -0.40
N ILE A 9 -4.67 11.87 0.59
CA ILE A 9 -4.00 11.45 1.83
C ILE A 9 -4.93 11.76 3.01
N LEU A 10 -5.07 10.81 3.93
CA LEU A 10 -5.96 10.96 5.08
C LEU A 10 -5.49 12.10 6.01
N PRO A 11 -6.32 13.12 6.25
CA PRO A 11 -6.01 14.18 7.20
C PRO A 11 -5.90 13.66 8.63
N VAL A 12 -4.85 14.12 9.30
CA VAL A 12 -4.62 13.91 10.73
C VAL A 12 -4.89 15.24 11.43
N TYR A 13 -5.79 15.24 12.40
CA TYR A 13 -6.15 16.43 13.19
C TYR A 13 -5.27 16.59 14.42
N GLY A 14 -4.77 15.49 15.00
CA GLY A 14 -3.92 15.55 16.17
C GLY A 14 -3.80 14.22 16.89
N ILE A 15 -3.40 14.30 18.15
CA ILE A 15 -3.18 13.15 19.04
C ILE A 15 -4.07 13.33 20.26
N CYS A 16 -4.80 12.28 20.64
CA CYS A 16 -5.47 12.17 21.92
C CYS A 16 -4.49 11.56 22.94
N GLN A 17 -4.44 12.11 24.15
CA GLN A 17 -3.56 11.59 25.21
C GLN A 17 -4.25 10.52 26.06
N GLU A 18 -5.57 10.62 26.24
CA GLU A 18 -6.34 9.73 27.12
C GLU A 18 -7.69 9.38 26.48
N PRO A 19 -7.84 8.20 25.83
CA PRO A 19 -6.79 7.20 25.56
C PRO A 19 -5.76 7.72 24.54
N VAL A 20 -4.53 7.18 24.60
CA VAL A 20 -3.48 7.48 23.60
C VAL A 20 -3.97 7.02 22.22
N GLY A 21 -4.10 7.96 21.29
CA GLY A 21 -4.61 7.65 19.95
C GLY A 21 -4.40 8.77 18.95
N LEU A 22 -4.52 8.43 17.67
CA LEU A 22 -4.43 9.37 16.56
C LEU A 22 -5.83 9.83 16.15
N VAL A 23 -6.05 11.14 16.06
CA VAL A 23 -7.34 11.72 15.63
C VAL A 23 -7.23 12.07 14.15
N MET A 24 -8.10 11.47 13.33
CA MET A 24 -8.09 11.58 11.88
C MET A 24 -9.51 11.78 11.33
N GLU A 25 -9.60 12.15 10.06
CA GLU A 25 -10.89 12.15 9.35
C GLU A 25 -11.52 10.75 9.34
N TYR A 26 -12.84 10.72 9.54
CA TYR A 26 -13.62 9.49 9.47
C TYR A 26 -13.96 9.18 8.00
N MET A 27 -13.85 7.91 7.62
CA MET A 27 -14.05 7.44 6.25
C MET A 27 -15.22 6.45 6.25
N GLU A 28 -16.41 6.91 5.84
CA GLU A 28 -17.69 6.19 6.08
C GLU A 28 -17.73 4.79 5.45
N THR A 29 -17.14 4.66 4.26
CA THR A 29 -17.15 3.39 3.51
C THR A 29 -16.07 2.42 3.99
N GLY A 30 -15.15 2.88 4.85
CA GLY A 30 -14.09 2.07 5.42
C GLY A 30 -13.00 1.73 4.40
N SER A 31 -12.43 0.53 4.50
CA SER A 31 -11.27 0.13 3.67
C SER A 31 -11.66 -0.45 2.32
N LEU A 32 -10.78 -0.30 1.33
CA LEU A 32 -10.88 -0.94 0.03
C LEU A 32 -10.93 -2.47 0.17
N GLU A 33 -10.22 -3.06 1.15
CA GLU A 33 -10.31 -4.50 1.42
C GLU A 33 -11.76 -4.95 1.69
N LYS A 34 -12.47 -4.22 2.56
CA LYS A 34 -13.86 -4.52 2.89
C LYS A 34 -14.76 -4.33 1.67
N LEU A 35 -14.54 -3.27 0.90
CA LEU A 35 -15.30 -3.00 -0.32
C LEU A 35 -15.11 -4.13 -1.35
N LEU A 36 -13.87 -4.55 -1.62
CA LEU A 36 -13.58 -5.59 -2.60
C LEU A 36 -14.24 -6.93 -2.26
N ALA A 37 -14.42 -7.24 -0.98
CA ALA A 37 -15.08 -8.45 -0.50
C ALA A 37 -16.61 -8.36 -0.42
N SER A 38 -17.21 -7.18 -0.65
CA SER A 38 -18.64 -6.96 -0.47
C SER A 38 -19.46 -7.37 -1.70
N GLU A 39 -19.43 -6.56 -2.76
CA GLU A 39 -20.19 -6.76 -3.98
C GLU A 39 -19.34 -6.46 -5.23
N PRO A 40 -19.72 -6.97 -6.41
CA PRO A 40 -19.01 -6.67 -7.65
C PRO A 40 -19.00 -5.17 -7.95
N LEU A 41 -17.80 -4.60 -8.11
CA LEU A 41 -17.64 -3.17 -8.36
C LEU A 41 -17.77 -2.84 -9.86
N PRO A 42 -18.45 -1.74 -10.22
CA PRO A 42 -18.42 -1.18 -11.57
C PRO A 42 -16.99 -0.85 -12.03
N TRP A 43 -16.72 -1.01 -13.33
CA TRP A 43 -15.36 -0.84 -13.89
C TRP A 43 -14.84 0.60 -13.78
N ASP A 44 -15.70 1.58 -14.00
CA ASP A 44 -15.41 3.00 -13.83
C ASP A 44 -14.96 3.32 -12.40
N LEU A 45 -15.63 2.77 -11.39
CA LEU A 45 -15.24 2.91 -10.00
C LEU A 45 -13.88 2.26 -9.72
N ARG A 46 -13.62 1.07 -10.27
CA ARG A 46 -12.31 0.40 -10.14
C ARG A 46 -11.16 1.25 -10.69
N PHE A 47 -11.32 1.77 -11.91
CA PHE A 47 -10.30 2.61 -12.53
C PHE A 47 -10.10 3.92 -11.76
N ARG A 48 -11.18 4.51 -11.23
CA ARG A 48 -11.09 5.69 -10.38
C ARG A 48 -10.30 5.42 -9.11
N ILE A 49 -10.59 4.32 -8.40
CA ILE A 49 -9.85 3.92 -7.19
C ILE A 49 -8.36 3.73 -7.49
N ILE A 50 -8.02 3.03 -8.59
CA ILE A 50 -6.64 2.83 -9.02
C ILE A 50 -5.95 4.18 -9.29
N HIS A 51 -6.63 5.06 -10.04
CA HIS A 51 -6.11 6.38 -10.39
C HIS A 51 -5.87 7.25 -9.15
N GLU A 52 -6.85 7.38 -8.26
CA GLU A 52 -6.74 8.23 -7.07
C GLU A 52 -5.65 7.72 -6.11
N THR A 53 -5.55 6.40 -5.96
CA THR A 53 -4.44 5.78 -5.21
C THR A 53 -3.09 6.12 -5.84
N ALA A 54 -2.96 6.02 -7.18
CA ALA A 54 -1.72 6.36 -7.88
C ALA A 54 -1.34 7.84 -7.70
N VAL A 55 -2.31 8.76 -7.79
CA VAL A 55 -2.08 10.19 -7.60
C VAL A 55 -1.66 10.49 -6.16
N GLY A 56 -2.26 9.83 -5.17
CA GLY A 56 -1.85 9.91 -3.77
C GLY A 56 -0.41 9.44 -3.55
N MET A 57 -0.03 8.27 -4.09
CA MET A 57 1.34 7.75 -3.99
C MET A 57 2.36 8.62 -4.72
N ASN A 58 2.01 9.14 -5.91
CA ASN A 58 2.85 10.07 -6.63
C ASN A 58 3.11 11.34 -5.80
N PHE A 59 2.09 11.88 -5.13
CA PHE A 59 2.27 13.03 -4.24
C PHE A 59 3.31 12.75 -3.14
N LEU A 60 3.27 11.58 -2.50
CA LEU A 60 4.26 11.19 -1.48
C LEU A 60 5.68 11.09 -2.06
N HIS A 61 5.82 10.50 -3.24
CA HIS A 61 7.11 10.31 -3.91
C HIS A 61 7.70 11.60 -4.48
N CYS A 62 6.87 12.60 -4.79
CA CYS A 62 7.29 13.92 -5.24
C CYS A 62 7.73 14.85 -4.09
N MET A 63 7.57 14.46 -2.82
CA MET A 63 8.08 15.23 -1.69
C MET A 63 9.61 15.31 -1.71
N ALA A 64 10.17 16.33 -1.04
CA ALA A 64 11.61 16.52 -0.91
C ALA A 64 12.01 16.55 0.59
N PRO A 65 12.56 15.44 1.14
CA PRO A 65 12.81 14.15 0.49
C PRO A 65 11.53 13.33 0.23
N PRO A 66 11.56 12.33 -0.68
CA PRO A 66 10.42 11.46 -0.94
C PRO A 66 9.94 10.75 0.32
N LEU A 67 8.63 10.72 0.55
CA LEU A 67 8.01 9.94 1.62
C LEU A 67 7.62 8.57 1.08
N LEU A 68 8.23 7.51 1.62
CA LEU A 68 7.91 6.12 1.29
C LEU A 68 6.82 5.63 2.25
N HIS A 69 5.76 5.00 1.73
CA HIS A 69 4.67 4.50 2.57
C HIS A 69 5.03 3.16 3.24
N LEU A 70 5.62 2.24 2.47
CA LEU A 70 6.14 0.93 2.88
C LEU A 70 5.10 -0.12 3.34
N ASP A 71 3.83 0.24 3.45
CA ASP A 71 2.72 -0.67 3.84
C ASP A 71 1.45 -0.40 3.01
N LEU A 72 1.61 -0.10 1.73
CA LEU A 72 0.47 0.14 0.85
C LEU A 72 -0.27 -1.18 0.58
N LYS A 73 -1.52 -1.29 1.03
CA LYS A 73 -2.39 -2.45 0.84
C LYS A 73 -3.86 -2.03 0.89
N PRO A 74 -4.82 -2.85 0.39
CA PRO A 74 -6.24 -2.49 0.37
C PRO A 74 -6.82 -2.17 1.76
N ALA A 75 -6.25 -2.70 2.84
CA ALA A 75 -6.67 -2.35 4.21
C ALA A 75 -6.33 -0.90 4.59
N ASN A 76 -5.28 -0.33 4.01
CA ASN A 76 -4.76 1.01 4.31
C ASN A 76 -5.23 2.07 3.31
N ILE A 77 -6.04 1.68 2.33
CA ILE A 77 -6.70 2.57 1.37
C ILE A 77 -8.14 2.73 1.82
N LEU A 78 -8.50 3.92 2.31
CA LEU A 78 -9.83 4.20 2.84
C LEU A 78 -10.69 4.96 1.83
N LEU A 79 -12.00 4.87 2.00
CA LEU A 79 -13.01 5.39 1.10
C LEU A 79 -14.01 6.25 1.87
N ASP A 80 -14.27 7.46 1.37
CA ASP A 80 -15.29 8.36 1.93
C ASP A 80 -16.70 7.92 1.50
N ALA A 81 -17.73 8.61 1.98
CA ALA A 81 -19.13 8.37 1.60
C ALA A 81 -19.42 8.39 0.08
N HIS A 82 -18.51 8.93 -0.74
CA HIS A 82 -18.62 9.01 -2.19
C HIS A 82 -17.62 8.10 -2.92
N TYR A 83 -16.99 7.17 -2.20
CA TYR A 83 -16.00 6.23 -2.70
C TYR A 83 -14.76 6.90 -3.31
N HIS A 84 -14.39 8.09 -2.81
CA HIS A 84 -13.09 8.69 -3.11
C HIS A 84 -12.02 8.19 -2.15
N VAL A 85 -10.82 7.99 -2.69
CA VAL A 85 -9.71 7.38 -1.96
C VAL A 85 -9.01 8.36 -1.02
N LYS A 86 -8.68 7.90 0.19
CA LYS A 86 -7.61 8.49 1.01
C LYS A 86 -6.67 7.41 1.54
N ILE A 87 -5.38 7.59 1.27
CA ILE A 87 -4.32 6.70 1.75
C ILE A 87 -4.09 6.98 3.24
N SER A 88 -3.98 5.92 4.03
CA SER A 88 -3.88 5.95 5.49
C SER A 88 -2.77 5.03 6.00
N ASP A 89 -2.58 5.01 7.32
CA ASP A 89 -1.59 4.17 8.02
C ASP A 89 -0.13 4.41 7.58
N PHE A 90 0.42 5.52 8.08
CA PHE A 90 1.82 5.91 7.89
C PHE A 90 2.74 5.35 8.99
N GLY A 91 2.32 4.32 9.73
CA GLY A 91 3.08 3.77 10.86
C GLY A 91 4.46 3.21 10.47
N LEU A 92 4.61 2.76 9.22
CA LEU A 92 5.88 2.28 8.66
C LEU A 92 6.54 3.27 7.70
N ALA A 93 5.97 4.46 7.50
CA ALA A 93 6.44 5.40 6.49
C ALA A 93 7.83 5.98 6.83
N LYS A 94 8.65 6.23 5.80
CA LYS A 94 10.02 6.73 5.96
C LYS A 94 10.34 7.82 4.94
N CYS A 95 10.96 8.91 5.41
CA CYS A 95 11.55 9.91 4.53
C CYS A 95 12.88 9.38 3.96
N ASN A 96 12.92 9.17 2.65
CA ASN A 96 14.10 8.62 1.98
C ASN A 96 15.32 9.52 2.21
N GLY A 97 16.45 8.94 2.61
CA GLY A 97 17.69 9.68 2.91
C GLY A 97 17.79 10.31 4.31
N LEU A 98 16.74 10.27 5.15
CA LEU A 98 16.78 10.74 6.55
C LEU A 98 16.73 9.60 7.58
N SER A 99 16.30 8.40 7.18
CA SER A 99 16.22 7.23 8.06
C SER A 99 17.26 6.18 7.67
N HIS A 100 18.25 5.96 8.55
CA HIS A 100 19.21 4.84 8.44
C HIS A 100 18.71 3.53 9.07
N SER A 101 17.45 3.48 9.53
CA SER A 101 16.89 2.26 10.13
C SER A 101 16.46 1.27 9.04
N HIS A 102 17.12 0.12 9.00
CA HIS A 102 16.78 -1.01 8.12
C HIS A 102 15.69 -1.92 8.70
N ASP A 103 15.28 -1.64 9.94
CA ASP A 103 14.36 -2.48 10.69
C ASP A 103 12.91 -2.26 10.23
N LEU A 104 12.44 -3.20 9.42
CA LEU A 104 11.08 -3.69 9.53
C LEU A 104 11.20 -5.08 10.14
N SER A 105 10.75 -5.25 11.38
CA SER A 105 10.75 -6.57 12.02
C SER A 105 9.78 -7.48 11.26
N MET A 106 10.30 -8.54 10.64
CA MET A 106 9.51 -9.49 9.86
C MET A 106 8.59 -10.37 10.73
N ASP A 107 8.76 -10.34 12.06
CA ASP A 107 8.12 -11.25 13.01
C ASP A 107 6.60 -11.05 13.19
N GLY A 108 6.02 -10.01 12.58
CA GLY A 108 4.58 -9.71 12.64
C GLY A 108 3.85 -9.64 11.28
N LEU A 109 4.51 -9.97 10.17
CA LEU A 109 4.03 -9.64 8.81
C LEU A 109 3.03 -10.65 8.19
N PHE A 110 2.39 -11.51 8.98
CA PHE A 110 1.35 -12.43 8.48
C PHE A 110 0.19 -11.62 7.87
N GLY A 111 0.14 -11.53 6.53
CA GLY A 111 -0.81 -10.73 5.76
C GLY A 111 -0.16 -9.68 4.85
N THR A 112 0.98 -9.12 5.24
CA THR A 112 1.70 -8.09 4.45
C THR A 112 2.69 -8.70 3.44
N ILE A 113 3.08 -9.98 3.60
CA ILE A 113 4.04 -10.67 2.71
C ILE A 113 3.63 -10.58 1.23
N ALA A 114 2.32 -10.63 0.93
CA ALA A 114 1.83 -10.54 -0.44
C ALA A 114 2.20 -9.21 -1.13
N TYR A 115 2.34 -8.14 -0.35
CA TYR A 115 2.65 -6.79 -0.80
C TYR A 115 4.15 -6.47 -0.67
N LEU A 116 4.95 -7.42 -0.19
CA LEU A 116 6.38 -7.26 0.04
C LEU A 116 7.17 -7.56 -1.25
N PRO A 117 8.04 -6.65 -1.71
CA PRO A 117 8.84 -6.89 -2.91
C PRO A 117 9.80 -8.09 -2.75
N PRO A 118 10.05 -8.87 -3.83
CA PRO A 118 10.96 -10.03 -3.80
C PRO A 118 12.38 -9.68 -3.35
N GLU A 119 12.90 -8.53 -3.74
CA GLU A 119 14.22 -8.04 -3.35
C GLU A 119 14.33 -7.83 -1.83
N ARG A 120 13.23 -7.46 -1.17
CA ARG A 120 13.18 -7.29 0.29
C ARG A 120 13.16 -8.62 1.02
N ILE A 121 12.59 -9.66 0.38
CA ILE A 121 12.62 -11.04 0.88
C ILE A 121 14.04 -11.62 0.76
N ARG A 122 14.73 -11.33 -0.36
CA ARG A 122 16.10 -11.80 -0.64
C ARG A 122 17.16 -11.07 0.19
N GLU A 123 17.04 -9.76 0.33
CA GLU A 123 18.02 -8.89 0.98
C GLU A 123 17.39 -8.13 2.16
N LYS A 124 17.51 -8.72 3.35
CA LYS A 124 16.99 -8.13 4.61
C LYS A 124 17.66 -6.82 5.01
N SER A 125 18.78 -6.43 4.40
CA SER A 125 19.45 -5.15 4.64
C SER A 125 19.24 -4.12 3.53
N ARG A 126 18.50 -4.46 2.45
CA ARG A 126 18.26 -3.53 1.33
C ARG A 126 17.61 -2.24 1.84
N LEU A 127 18.12 -1.12 1.34
CA LEU A 127 17.55 0.21 1.57
C LEU A 127 16.17 0.32 0.92
N PHE A 128 15.25 0.98 1.62
CA PHE A 128 13.93 1.28 1.05
C PHE A 128 14.07 2.34 -0.04
N ASP A 129 13.37 2.13 -1.15
CA ASP A 129 13.25 3.06 -2.26
C ASP A 129 11.78 3.17 -2.69
N THR A 130 11.50 4.05 -3.66
CA THR A 130 10.14 4.22 -4.18
C THR A 130 9.62 2.97 -4.91
N LYS A 131 10.50 2.05 -5.32
CA LYS A 131 10.12 0.83 -6.05
C LYS A 131 9.42 -0.18 -5.13
N HIS A 132 9.68 -0.13 -3.83
CA HIS A 132 8.90 -0.89 -2.84
C HIS A 132 7.41 -0.58 -2.92
N ASP A 133 7.05 0.70 -2.87
CA ASP A 133 5.66 1.16 -2.94
C ASP A 133 5.01 0.84 -4.30
N VAL A 134 5.79 0.92 -5.39
CA VAL A 134 5.32 0.57 -6.75
C VAL A 134 4.97 -0.92 -6.84
N TYR A 135 5.76 -1.80 -6.23
CA TYR A 135 5.45 -3.23 -6.17
C TYR A 135 4.14 -3.46 -5.38
N SER A 136 4.01 -2.87 -4.20
CA SER A 136 2.78 -3.01 -3.39
C SER A 136 1.55 -2.49 -4.14
N PHE A 137 1.68 -1.38 -4.88
CA PHE A 137 0.62 -0.85 -5.74
C PHE A 137 0.21 -1.81 -6.86
N ALA A 138 1.15 -2.55 -7.47
CA ALA A 138 0.82 -3.56 -8.47
C ALA A 138 -0.08 -4.68 -7.91
N ILE A 139 0.16 -5.09 -6.65
CA ILE A 139 -0.68 -6.08 -5.96
C ILE A 139 -2.05 -5.49 -5.62
N VAL A 140 -2.13 -4.20 -5.25
CA VAL A 140 -3.40 -3.49 -5.09
C VAL A 140 -4.21 -3.48 -6.38
N ILE A 141 -3.59 -3.14 -7.53
CA ILE A 141 -4.26 -3.19 -8.84
C ILE A 141 -4.82 -4.59 -9.10
N TRP A 142 -4.02 -5.63 -8.88
CA TRP A 142 -4.48 -7.01 -9.05
C TRP A 142 -5.69 -7.33 -8.17
N GLY A 143 -5.70 -6.86 -6.91
CA GLY A 143 -6.83 -7.01 -5.99
C GLY A 143 -8.09 -6.29 -6.49
N VAL A 144 -7.95 -5.09 -7.04
CA VAL A 144 -9.07 -4.32 -7.61
C VAL A 144 -9.64 -4.98 -8.88
N LEU A 145 -8.77 -5.51 -9.75
CA LEU A 145 -9.19 -6.16 -10.99
C LEU A 145 -9.90 -7.49 -10.71
N THR A 146 -9.42 -8.25 -9.73
CA THR A 146 -9.93 -9.60 -9.46
C THR A 146 -11.00 -9.66 -8.37
N GLN A 147 -11.08 -8.64 -7.51
CA GLN A 147 -11.83 -8.65 -6.24
C GLN A 147 -11.52 -9.89 -5.37
N LYS A 148 -10.26 -10.36 -5.42
CA LYS A 148 -9.77 -11.49 -4.63
C LYS A 148 -8.61 -11.07 -3.74
N ARG A 149 -8.40 -11.83 -2.67
CA ARG A 149 -7.19 -11.71 -1.85
C ARG A 149 -6.01 -12.39 -2.55
N PRO A 150 -4.83 -11.76 -2.62
CA PRO A 150 -3.66 -12.37 -3.25
C PRO A 150 -3.25 -13.63 -2.49
N PHE A 151 -2.88 -14.68 -3.23
CA PHE A 151 -2.42 -15.96 -2.68
C PHE A 151 -3.43 -16.71 -1.78
N ALA A 152 -4.73 -16.41 -1.86
CA ALA A 152 -5.79 -17.13 -1.16
C ALA A 152 -5.95 -18.55 -1.73
N GLY A 153 -5.19 -19.51 -1.18
CA GLY A 153 -5.25 -20.94 -1.55
C GLY A 153 -3.90 -21.67 -1.58
N GLU A 154 -2.77 -20.97 -1.53
CA GLU A 154 -1.43 -21.56 -1.70
C GLU A 154 -0.55 -21.48 -0.43
N TRP A 155 -1.16 -21.52 0.77
CA TRP A 155 -0.39 -21.47 2.03
C TRP A 155 -0.30 -22.84 2.73
N PRO A 156 0.90 -23.30 3.14
CA PRO A 156 2.19 -22.62 3.11
C PRO A 156 2.87 -22.73 1.73
N CYS A 157 3.15 -21.60 1.10
CA CYS A 157 3.96 -21.57 -0.10
C CYS A 157 5.38 -22.01 0.28
N PRO A 158 5.98 -23.02 -0.39
CA PRO A 158 7.40 -23.35 -0.19
C PRO A 158 8.23 -22.13 -0.59
N TRP A 159 8.70 -21.43 0.45
CA TRP A 159 9.44 -20.17 0.42
C TRP A 159 10.54 -20.18 -0.66
N GLY A 160 10.24 -19.59 -1.82
CA GLY A 160 11.20 -19.43 -2.92
C GLY A 160 10.67 -19.73 -4.32
N GLN A 161 9.53 -20.45 -4.47
CA GLN A 161 9.06 -20.88 -5.80
C GLN A 161 7.89 -20.06 -6.39
N CYS A 162 6.90 -19.60 -5.61
CA CYS A 162 5.76 -18.87 -6.21
C CYS A 162 6.08 -17.46 -6.68
N VAL A 163 7.10 -16.79 -6.13
CA VAL A 163 7.50 -15.45 -6.62
C VAL A 163 8.14 -15.53 -8.01
N HIS A 164 8.69 -16.69 -8.36
CA HIS A 164 9.30 -16.94 -9.67
C HIS A 164 8.27 -17.38 -10.74
N LEU A 165 7.10 -17.89 -10.33
CA LEU A 165 6.19 -18.62 -11.23
C LEU A 165 4.97 -17.84 -11.75
N SER A 166 4.72 -16.58 -11.34
CA SER A 166 3.64 -15.79 -11.96
C SER A 166 3.94 -14.32 -12.28
N TRP A 167 5.08 -13.75 -11.84
CA TRP A 167 5.35 -12.30 -12.00
C TRP A 167 6.57 -11.95 -12.85
N ASP A 168 7.35 -12.93 -13.32
CA ASP A 168 8.62 -12.67 -14.03
C ASP A 168 8.50 -12.38 -15.53
N SER A 169 7.29 -12.35 -16.11
CA SER A 169 7.18 -12.27 -17.57
C SER A 169 6.26 -11.20 -18.16
N ALA A 170 5.26 -10.70 -17.44
CA ALA A 170 4.33 -9.72 -18.03
C ALA A 170 4.26 -8.42 -17.23
N VAL A 171 4.07 -8.50 -15.90
CA VAL A 171 3.81 -7.31 -15.09
C VAL A 171 5.11 -6.55 -14.86
N CYS A 172 6.15 -7.13 -14.25
CA CYS A 172 7.41 -6.41 -13.99
C CYS A 172 8.08 -5.82 -15.25
N ARG A 173 7.89 -6.44 -16.43
CA ARG A 173 8.40 -5.90 -17.71
C ARG A 173 7.60 -4.73 -18.27
N ALA A 174 6.30 -4.64 -17.97
CA ALA A 174 5.48 -3.50 -18.37
C ALA A 174 5.77 -2.25 -17.51
N TRP A 175 6.16 -2.43 -16.24
CA TRP A 175 6.31 -1.35 -15.27
C TRP A 175 7.75 -0.85 -15.07
N SER A 176 8.77 -1.48 -15.68
CA SER A 176 10.15 -0.96 -15.68
C SER A 176 10.38 0.20 -16.66
N ARG A 177 9.33 0.59 -17.42
CA ARG A 177 9.35 1.67 -18.42
C ARG A 177 8.50 2.88 -18.03
N LEU A 178 7.96 2.90 -16.82
CA LEU A 178 7.33 4.06 -16.16
C LEU A 178 8.20 4.50 -14.98
#